data_AF-A0A1H1NCP4-F1
#
_entry.id   AF-A0A1H1NCP4-F1
#
_cell.length_a   1.000
_cell.length_b   1.000
_cell.length_c   1.000
_cell.angle_alpha   90.00
_cell.angle_beta   90.00
_cell.angle_gamma   90.00
#
_symmetry.space_group_name_H-M   'P 1'
#
loop_
_entity.id
_entity.type
_entity.pdbx_description
1 polymer ?
#
loop_
_entity_poly.entity_id
_entity_poly.type
_entity_poly.pdbx_seq_one_letter_code
_entity_poly.pdbx_strand_id
1 'polypeptide(L)'
;MILGMGPFELIVIVLVVLVIFGPKNLPKLGKSLGQTVKNVREGMEEGSDDKKDEKSEEAAKDAEAEDVVEESADSDADADASEDAVFCSHCGHKNEAGAEFCSKCGSPLSK
;
A
#
# COMPACT_ATOMS: atom_id res chain seq x y z
N MET A 1 0.81 -26.98 19.68
CA MET A 1 0.50 -27.83 18.51
C MET A 1 -0.87 -27.45 17.91
N ILE A 2 -1.06 -26.18 17.51
CA ILE A 2 -2.26 -25.74 16.76
C ILE A 2 -1.88 -25.13 15.39
N LEU A 3 -0.61 -24.77 15.21
CA LEU A 3 -0.04 -24.27 13.95
C LEU A 3 0.68 -25.41 13.20
N GLY A 4 -0.02 -26.53 13.02
CA GLY A 4 0.45 -27.69 12.23
C GLY A 4 0.18 -27.57 10.73
N MET A 5 -0.40 -26.45 10.29
CA MET A 5 -0.45 -26.10 8.87
C MET A 5 0.86 -25.40 8.53
N GLY A 6 1.57 -25.94 7.56
CA GLY A 6 2.76 -25.30 7.04
C GLY A 6 2.42 -23.92 6.45
N PRO A 7 3.45 -23.10 6.21
CA PRO A 7 3.26 -21.83 5.50
C PRO A 7 2.61 -22.03 4.13
N PHE A 8 2.75 -23.21 3.54
CA PHE A 8 2.17 -23.56 2.24
C PHE A 8 0.64 -23.62 2.29
N GLU A 9 0.06 -24.29 3.29
CA GLU A 9 -1.40 -24.38 3.45
C GLU A 9 -2.02 -23.00 3.73
N LEU A 10 -1.34 -22.13 4.50
CA LEU A 10 -1.78 -20.75 4.71
C LEU A 10 -1.78 -19.94 3.40
N ILE A 11 -0.75 -20.09 2.57
CA ILE A 11 -0.68 -19.41 1.26
C ILE A 11 -1.86 -19.84 0.37
N VAL A 12 -2.17 -21.14 0.30
CA VAL A 12 -3.30 -21.65 -0.49
C VAL A 12 -4.63 -21.06 -0.01
N ILE A 13 -4.86 -21.00 1.31
CA ILE A 13 -6.07 -20.40 1.87
C ILE A 13 -6.16 -18.91 1.52
N VAL A 14 -5.05 -18.17 1.67
CA VAL A 14 -4.98 -16.75 1.33
C VAL A 14 -5.27 -16.53 -0.16
N LEU A 15 -4.76 -17.39 -1.05
CA LEU A 15 -5.07 -17.35 -2.47
C LEU A 15 -6.57 -17.52 -2.76
N VAL A 16 -7.22 -18.50 -2.14
CA VAL A 16 -8.67 -18.71 -2.33
C VAL A 16 -9.46 -17.50 -1.83
N VAL A 17 -9.10 -16.95 -0.68
CA VAL A 17 -9.71 -15.73 -0.13
C VAL A 17 -9.47 -14.54 -1.06
N LEU A 18 -8.26 -14.39 -1.59
CA LEU A 18 -7.90 -13.36 -2.56
C LEU A 18 -8.71 -13.44 -3.85
N VAL A 19 -9.04 -14.64 -4.34
CA VAL A 19 -9.89 -14.82 -5.52
C VAL A 19 -11.33 -14.38 -5.23
N ILE A 20 -11.87 -14.70 -4.05
CA ILE A 20 -13.24 -14.35 -3.68
C ILE A 20 -13.38 -12.85 -3.38
N PHE A 21 -12.45 -12.29 -2.60
CA PHE A 21 -12.54 -10.91 -2.14
C PHE A 21 -11.78 -9.93 -3.03
N GLY A 22 -10.82 -10.38 -3.82
CA GLY A 22 -9.93 -9.56 -4.63
C GLY A 22 -8.77 -8.93 -3.83
N PRO A 23 -7.56 -8.80 -4.41
CA PRO A 23 -6.40 -8.19 -3.75
C PRO A 23 -6.61 -6.71 -3.41
N LYS A 24 -7.49 -6.03 -4.16
CA LYS A 24 -7.83 -4.61 -4.00
C LYS A 24 -8.61 -4.34 -2.70
N ASN A 25 -9.33 -5.35 -2.17
CA ASN A 25 -10.18 -5.19 -0.99
C ASN A 25 -9.47 -5.54 0.34
N LEU A 26 -8.44 -6.38 0.33
CA LEU A 26 -7.61 -6.66 1.50
C LEU A 26 -7.00 -5.42 2.19
N PRO A 27 -6.35 -4.47 1.48
CA PRO A 27 -5.76 -3.30 2.12
C PRO A 27 -6.82 -2.38 2.74
N LYS A 28 -8.02 -2.34 2.14
CA LYS A 28 -9.16 -1.57 2.67
C LYS A 28 -9.68 -2.17 3.98
N LEU A 29 -9.87 -3.49 4.02
CA LEU A 29 -10.30 -4.21 5.22
C LEU A 29 -9.23 -4.22 6.32
N GLY A 30 -7.96 -4.35 5.95
CA GLY A 30 -6.83 -4.29 6.87
C GLY A 30 -6.68 -2.92 7.53
N LYS A 31 -6.90 -1.82 6.79
CA LYS A 31 -6.90 -0.46 7.36
C LYS A 31 -7.98 -0.28 8.42
N SER A 32 -9.23 -0.69 8.16
CA SER A 32 -10.32 -0.57 9.13
C SER A 32 -10.11 -1.44 10.36
N LEU A 33 -9.67 -2.69 10.16
CA LEU A 33 -9.45 -3.64 11.25
C LEU A 33 -8.22 -3.24 12.09
N GLY A 34 -7.18 -2.72 11.43
CA GLY A 34 -6.00 -2.16 12.06
C GLY A 34 -6.32 -0.94 12.92
N GLN A 35 -7.18 -0.03 12.46
CA GLN A 35 -7.67 1.08 13.29
C GLN A 35 -8.43 0.59 14.52
N THR A 36 -9.31 -0.41 14.38
CA THR A 36 -10.00 -1.00 15.54
C THR A 36 -9.02 -1.62 16.53
N VAL A 37 -8.07 -2.43 16.06
CA VAL A 37 -7.05 -3.06 16.92
C VAL A 37 -6.14 -2.02 17.58
N LYS A 38 -5.78 -0.95 16.86
CA LYS A 38 -4.97 0.15 17.39
C LYS A 38 -5.69 0.82 18.57
N ASN A 39 -6.95 1.21 18.39
CA ASN A 39 -7.76 1.82 19.44
C ASN A 39 -8.00 0.87 20.63
N VAL A 40 -8.20 -0.43 20.37
CA VAL A 40 -8.34 -1.45 21.44
C VAL A 40 -7.04 -1.56 22.24
N ARG A 41 -5.89 -1.54 21.57
CA ARG A 41 -4.59 -1.62 22.20
C ARG A 41 -4.25 -0.36 23.00
N GLU A 42 -4.51 0.82 22.45
CA GLU A 42 -4.38 2.11 23.14
C GLU A 42 -5.24 2.14 24.42
N GLY A 43 -6.52 1.74 24.33
CA GLY A 43 -7.40 1.67 25.50
C GLY A 43 -7.01 0.60 26.54
N MET A 44 -6.29 -0.46 26.15
CA MET A 44 -5.72 -1.43 27.09
C MET A 44 -4.43 -0.92 27.75
N GLU A 45 -3.62 -0.10 27.06
CA GLU A 45 -2.40 0.52 27.59
C GLU A 45 -2.74 1.69 28.55
N GLU A 46 -3.76 2.51 28.25
CA GLU A 46 -4.25 3.59 29.13
C GLU A 46 -4.80 3.10 30.48
N GLY A 47 -5.23 1.84 30.57
CA GLY A 47 -5.67 1.23 31.83
C GLY A 47 -4.53 0.84 32.79
N SER A 48 -3.27 0.89 32.35
CA SER A 48 -2.11 0.41 33.12
C SER A 48 -1.04 1.46 33.41
N ASP A 49 -0.96 2.59 32.72
CA ASP A 49 -0.04 3.70 33.08
C ASP A 49 -0.48 5.04 32.46
N ASP A 50 -0.53 6.08 33.28
CA ASP A 50 -0.88 7.47 32.90
C ASP A 50 0.24 8.11 32.07
N LYS A 51 0.13 8.06 30.73
CA LYS A 51 0.59 9.07 29.73
C LYS A 51 0.72 8.48 28.32
N LYS A 52 0.03 9.10 27.35
CA LYS A 52 0.62 9.94 26.26
C LYS A 52 -0.31 9.97 25.05
N ASP A 53 -1.05 11.07 24.91
CA ASP A 53 -1.60 11.57 23.64
C ASP A 53 -0.48 11.69 22.60
N GLU A 54 -0.58 10.98 21.45
CA GLU A 54 -0.08 11.46 20.15
C GLU A 54 -0.91 10.88 18.98
N LYS A 55 -1.82 11.73 18.47
CA LYS A 55 -2.09 12.03 17.06
C LYS A 55 -1.71 10.98 15.99
N SER A 56 -2.68 10.58 15.17
CA SER A 56 -2.46 10.49 13.71
C SER A 56 -3.77 10.65 12.94
N GLU A 57 -3.87 11.80 12.28
CA GLU A 57 -4.84 12.14 11.24
C GLU A 57 -4.74 11.20 10.03
N GLU A 58 -5.87 11.16 9.32
CA GLU A 58 -6.19 10.72 7.96
C GLU A 58 -5.06 10.24 7.02
N ALA A 59 -5.29 9.06 6.43
CA ALA A 59 -4.85 8.75 5.07
C ALA A 59 -5.84 7.79 4.38
N ALA A 60 -7.03 8.32 4.08
CA ALA A 60 -7.80 7.86 2.93
C ALA A 60 -7.17 8.48 1.67
N LYS A 61 -6.44 7.67 0.92
CA LYS A 61 -6.35 7.83 -0.54
C LYS A 61 -6.50 6.44 -1.17
N ASP A 62 -7.54 6.37 -1.99
CA ASP A 62 -7.85 5.33 -2.95
C ASP A 62 -6.61 4.76 -3.63
N ALA A 63 -6.56 3.43 -3.68
CA ALA A 63 -5.66 2.67 -4.52
C ALA A 63 -6.50 2.11 -5.68
N GLU A 64 -6.55 2.86 -6.79
CA GLU A 64 -6.92 2.34 -8.10
C GLU A 64 -5.82 1.39 -8.60
N ALA A 65 -5.93 0.11 -8.26
CA ALA A 65 -6.51 -0.91 -9.11
C ALA A 65 -6.41 -0.89 -10.67
N GLU A 66 -5.24 -0.97 -11.32
CA GLU A 66 -5.12 -1.55 -12.68
C GLU A 66 -4.29 -2.85 -12.60
N ASP A 67 -4.91 -4.03 -12.72
CA ASP A 67 -5.08 -4.83 -13.95
C ASP A 67 -3.75 -5.19 -14.64
N VAL A 68 -3.24 -6.40 -14.37
CA VAL A 68 -2.67 -7.24 -15.43
C VAL A 68 -2.84 -8.71 -15.03
N VAL A 69 -3.53 -9.41 -15.92
CA VAL A 69 -3.75 -10.86 -16.07
C VAL A 69 -2.49 -11.73 -15.87
N GLU A 70 -2.72 -12.93 -15.34
CA GLU A 70 -1.81 -14.08 -15.40
C GLU A 70 -1.44 -14.42 -16.85
N GLU A 71 -0.16 -14.64 -17.14
CA GLU A 71 0.28 -15.84 -17.88
C GLU A 71 1.76 -16.13 -17.58
N SER A 72 1.99 -17.39 -17.19
CA SER A 72 3.17 -18.25 -17.16
C SER A 72 4.58 -17.73 -17.49
N ALA A 73 5.52 -18.20 -16.66
CA ALA A 73 6.82 -18.78 -17.03
C ALA A 73 7.38 -18.46 -18.43
N ASP A 74 8.47 -17.70 -18.48
CA ASP A 74 9.82 -18.23 -18.75
C ASP A 74 10.83 -17.06 -18.85
N SER A 75 11.95 -17.25 -18.17
CA SER A 75 13.33 -16.99 -18.62
C SER A 75 13.70 -15.70 -19.39
N ASP A 76 14.76 -15.08 -18.86
CA ASP A 76 15.82 -14.32 -19.55
C ASP A 76 15.74 -12.78 -19.68
N ALA A 77 16.76 -12.18 -19.06
CA ALA A 77 17.61 -11.06 -19.48
C ALA A 77 17.09 -10.01 -20.49
N ASP A 78 17.23 -8.73 -20.07
CA ASP A 78 17.83 -7.58 -20.79
C ASP A 78 17.20 -6.29 -20.21
N ALA A 79 17.92 -5.45 -19.45
CA ALA A 79 18.86 -4.42 -19.89
C ALA A 79 18.22 -3.19 -20.57
N ASP A 80 18.30 -2.07 -19.85
CA ASP A 80 18.50 -0.68 -20.33
C ASP A 80 17.31 0.15 -20.88
N ALA A 81 16.98 1.25 -20.19
CA ALA A 81 17.15 2.61 -20.69
C ALA A 81 16.47 3.64 -19.76
N SER A 82 17.24 4.63 -19.34
CA SER A 82 16.82 5.80 -18.58
C SER A 82 15.96 6.75 -19.42
N GLU A 83 14.85 7.23 -18.88
CA GLU A 83 14.34 8.56 -19.23
C GLU A 83 13.85 9.24 -17.94
N ASP A 84 14.49 10.36 -17.60
CA ASP A 84 14.56 10.97 -16.28
C ASP A 84 13.19 11.39 -15.70
N ALA A 85 12.67 10.59 -14.78
CA ALA A 85 11.47 10.92 -14.04
C ALA A 85 11.70 12.11 -13.07
N VAL A 86 10.98 13.22 -13.25
CA VAL A 86 11.02 14.36 -12.32
C VAL A 86 9.87 14.25 -11.33
N PHE A 87 10.19 14.26 -10.03
CA PHE A 87 9.17 14.16 -8.98
C PHE A 87 8.73 15.54 -8.49
N CYS A 88 7.42 15.73 -8.34
CA CYS A 88 6.86 16.96 -7.79
C CYS A 88 7.12 17.08 -6.29
N SER A 89 7.87 18.10 -5.87
CA SER A 89 8.17 18.37 -4.44
C SER A 89 6.95 18.77 -3.60
N HIS A 90 5.83 19.16 -4.23
CA HIS A 90 4.62 19.57 -3.52
C HIS A 90 3.65 18.41 -3.25
N CYS A 91 3.48 17.48 -4.20
CA CYS A 91 2.49 16.41 -4.09
C CYS A 91 3.05 14.99 -4.30
N GLY A 92 4.33 14.86 -4.65
CA GLY A 92 5.01 13.58 -4.87
C GLY A 92 4.65 12.87 -6.18
N HIS A 93 3.85 13.49 -7.06
CA HIS A 93 3.51 12.89 -8.34
C HIS A 93 4.72 12.87 -9.28
N LYS A 94 4.93 11.74 -9.95
CA LYS A 94 5.96 11.58 -10.98
C LYS A 94 5.50 12.27 -12.26
N ASN A 95 6.39 13.05 -12.86
CA ASN A 95 6.16 13.72 -14.13
C ASN A 95 7.26 13.38 -15.13
N GLU A 96 6.97 13.61 -16.41
CA GLU A 96 7.90 13.42 -17.51
C GLU A 96 9.03 14.47 -17.49
N ALA A 97 10.20 14.09 -17.98
CA ALA A 97 11.35 14.97 -18.08
C ALA A 97 11.00 16.21 -18.93
N GLY A 98 10.99 17.41 -18.31
CA GLY A 98 10.74 18.67 -19.01
C GLY A 98 9.35 19.28 -18.86
N ALA A 99 8.47 18.69 -18.04
CA ALA A 99 7.21 19.32 -17.70
C ALA A 99 7.42 20.58 -16.82
N GLU A 100 6.87 21.74 -17.23
CA GLU A 100 7.00 23.01 -16.48
C GLU A 100 6.10 23.06 -15.24
N PHE A 101 4.99 22.32 -15.26
CA PHE A 101 4.02 22.26 -14.17
C PHE A 101 3.63 20.81 -13.87
N CYS A 102 3.26 20.53 -12.62
CA CYS A 102 2.79 19.23 -12.20
C CYS A 102 1.39 18.94 -12.76
N SER A 103 1.24 17.84 -13.49
CA SER A 103 -0.04 17.39 -14.07
C SER A 103 -1.13 17.05 -13.04
N LYS A 104 -0.76 16.94 -11.75
CA LYS A 104 -1.69 16.59 -10.67
C LYS A 104 -2.10 17.79 -9.79
N CYS A 105 -1.17 18.68 -9.45
CA CYS A 105 -1.43 19.78 -8.51
C CYS A 105 -1.15 21.18 -9.08
N GLY A 106 -0.64 21.27 -10.32
CA GLY A 106 -0.35 22.54 -10.99
C GLY A 106 0.84 23.32 -10.42
N SER A 107 1.52 22.82 -9.38
CA SER A 107 2.73 23.45 -8.85
C SER A 107 3.84 23.44 -9.91
N PRO A 108 4.63 24.52 -10.03
CA PRO A 108 5.75 24.56 -10.98
C PRO A 108 6.77 23.49 -10.60
N LEU A 109 7.18 22.70 -11.58
CA LEU A 109 8.29 21.78 -11.41
C LEU A 109 9.54 22.57 -11.72
N SER A 110 10.05 23.24 -10.68
CA SER A 110 11.37 23.85 -10.72
C SER A 110 12.37 22.79 -11.14
N LYS A 111 13.09 23.07 -12.23
CA LYS A 111 14.20 22.26 -12.73
C LYS A 111 15.30 22.14 -11.68
#